data_AF-A0A9D8B143-F1
#
_entry.id   AF-A0A9D8B143-F1
#
_cell.length_a   1.000
_cell.length_b   1.000
_cell.length_c   1.000
_cell.angle_alpha   90.00
_cell.angle_beta   90.00
_cell.angle_gamma   90.00
#
_symmetry.space_group_name_H-M   'P 1'
#
loop_
_entity.id
_entity.type
_entity.pdbx_description
1 polymer ?
#
loop_
_entity_poly.entity_id
_entity_poly.type
_entity_poly.pdbx_seq_one_letter_code
_entity_poly.pdbx_strand_id
1 'polypeptide(L)'
;MQPILTRCGYRCDLCLAYKPSVERNPANRQKLSDGWFKYFGFRLPASEICCDGCMSDNPKLIDQSCPVRPCVIARGLDNCAQCELYICDKLEERLVTHEEVKQRVGAEIPDDDYVCFIQPYENKKRLDALRRSTPAT
;
A
#
# COMPACT_ATOMS: atom_id res chain seq x y z
N MET A 1 2.69 18.29 -3.14
CA MET A 1 3.42 17.19 -3.82
C MET A 1 2.37 16.24 -4.40
N GLN A 2 2.58 15.72 -5.61
CA GLN A 2 1.65 14.76 -6.20
C GLN A 2 1.72 13.40 -5.47
N PRO A 3 0.60 12.66 -5.35
CA PRO A 3 0.59 11.30 -4.82
C PRO A 3 1.59 10.36 -5.50
N ILE A 4 2.33 9.56 -4.72
CA ILE A 4 3.15 8.47 -5.27
C ILE A 4 2.34 7.17 -5.15
N LEU A 5 1.58 6.87 -6.20
CA LEU A 5 0.71 5.69 -6.26
C LEU A 5 1.46 4.46 -6.76
N THR A 6 1.23 3.35 -6.08
CA THR A 6 1.65 2.03 -6.54
C THR A 6 0.65 1.43 -7.54
N ARG A 7 1.06 0.34 -8.20
CA ARG A 7 0.22 -0.41 -9.13
C ARG A 7 -1.10 -0.92 -8.51
N CYS A 8 -1.11 -1.23 -7.21
CA CYS A 8 -2.30 -1.63 -6.46
C CYS A 8 -2.99 -0.47 -5.72
N GLY A 9 -2.56 0.79 -5.91
CA GLY A 9 -3.19 1.96 -5.29
C GLY A 9 -2.76 2.30 -3.86
N TYR A 10 -1.76 1.62 -3.28
CA TYR A 10 -1.07 2.10 -2.07
C TYR A 10 -0.32 3.42 -2.35
N ARG A 11 -0.05 4.18 -1.29
CA ARG A 11 0.65 5.48 -1.31
C ARG A 11 2.04 5.36 -0.67
N CYS A 12 3.08 5.32 -1.51
CA CYS A 12 4.46 5.25 -1.03
C CYS A 12 4.86 6.50 -0.24
N ASP A 13 4.38 7.67 -0.66
CA ASP A 13 4.69 8.95 0.00
C ASP A 13 4.12 9.09 1.42
N LEU A 14 3.13 8.25 1.77
CA LEU A 14 2.60 8.16 3.14
C LEU A 14 3.23 7.00 3.95
N CYS A 15 3.91 6.07 3.27
CA CYS A 15 4.40 4.85 3.89
C CYS A 15 5.69 5.09 4.67
N LEU A 16 5.71 4.60 5.92
CA LEU A 16 6.89 4.69 6.79
C LEU A 16 8.06 3.78 6.31
N ALA A 17 7.79 2.75 5.50
CA ALA A 17 8.82 1.89 4.91
C ALA A 17 9.48 2.48 3.67
N TYR A 18 8.89 3.52 3.07
CA TYR A 18 9.42 4.11 1.85
C TYR A 18 10.79 4.72 2.13
N LYS A 19 11.78 4.45 1.27
CA LYS A 19 13.18 4.80 1.50
C LYS A 19 13.39 6.27 1.93
N PRO A 20 12.81 7.28 1.27
CA PRO A 20 12.90 8.67 1.74
C PRO A 20 12.31 8.91 3.13
N SER A 21 11.28 8.18 3.54
CA SER A 21 10.71 8.25 4.89
C SER A 21 11.64 7.62 5.93
N VAL A 22 12.28 6.50 5.60
CA VAL A 22 13.26 5.83 6.47
C VAL A 22 14.54 6.66 6.61
N GLU A 23 15.05 7.22 5.52
CA GLU A 23 16.25 8.07 5.54
C GLU A 23 16.03 9.35 6.36
N ARG A 24 14.84 9.95 6.25
CA ARG A 24 14.47 11.13 7.06
C ARG A 24 14.28 10.80 8.53
N ASN A 25 13.76 9.62 8.85
CA ASN A 25 13.57 9.19 10.24
C ASN A 25 13.76 7.66 10.38
N PRO A 26 14.95 7.19 10.77
CA PRO A 26 15.23 5.76 10.90
C PRO A 26 14.34 5.03 11.92
N ALA A 27 13.81 5.73 12.93
CA ALA A 27 12.90 5.15 13.92
C ALA A 27 11.57 4.67 13.32
N ASN A 28 11.21 5.14 12.11
CA ASN A 28 10.06 4.68 11.35
C ASN A 28 10.06 3.16 11.14
N ARG A 29 11.24 2.54 11.07
CA ARG A 29 11.39 1.10 10.87
C ARG A 29 10.78 0.32 12.02
N GLN A 30 11.17 0.63 13.25
CA GLN A 30 10.63 -0.05 14.44
C GLN A 30 9.15 0.28 14.61
N LYS A 31 8.78 1.57 14.50
CA LYS A 31 7.39 2.02 14.59
C LYS A 31 6.48 1.27 13.61
N LEU A 32 6.91 1.09 12.36
CA LEU A 32 6.13 0.38 11.36
C LEU A 32 6.11 -1.14 11.59
N SER A 33 7.20 -1.74 12.05
CA SER A 33 7.20 -3.17 12.43
C SER A 33 6.12 -3.44 13.49
N ASP A 34 6.02 -2.57 14.49
CA ASP A 34 5.01 -2.67 15.56
C ASP A 34 3.60 -2.42 15.03
N GLY A 35 3.42 -1.42 14.17
CA GLY A 35 2.14 -1.12 13.52
C GLY A 35 1.65 -2.25 12.60
N TRP A 36 2.53 -2.82 11.78
CA TRP A 36 2.17 -3.97 10.92
C TRP A 36 1.77 -5.19 11.74
N PHE A 37 2.48 -5.47 12.84
CA PHE A 37 2.10 -6.56 13.73
C PHE A 37 0.73 -6.32 14.36
N LYS A 38 0.48 -5.10 14.87
CA LYS A 38 -0.79 -4.72 15.50
C LYS A 38 -1.99 -4.80 14.54
N TYR A 39 -1.86 -4.29 13.31
CA TYR A 39 -2.99 -4.08 12.40
C TYR A 39 -3.14 -5.15 11.30
N PHE A 40 -2.07 -5.85 10.97
CA PHE A 40 -2.05 -6.84 9.89
C PHE A 40 -1.55 -8.21 10.35
N GLY A 41 -1.11 -8.35 11.60
CA GLY A 41 -0.75 -9.64 12.20
C GLY A 41 0.58 -10.22 11.74
N PHE A 42 1.33 -9.52 10.88
CA PHE A 42 2.66 -9.96 10.43
C PHE A 42 3.74 -9.04 10.97
N ARG A 43 4.97 -9.57 11.10
CA ARG A 43 6.10 -8.80 11.59
C ARG A 43 7.31 -8.97 10.69
N LEU A 44 7.97 -7.85 10.39
CA LEU A 44 9.30 -7.83 9.78
C LEU A 44 10.30 -7.23 10.77
N PRO A 45 11.55 -7.74 10.83
CA PRO A 45 12.62 -7.08 11.55
C PRO A 45 12.80 -5.64 11.07
N ALA A 46 12.99 -4.69 11.99
CA ALA A 46 13.17 -3.27 11.63
C ALA A 46 14.33 -3.06 10.64
N SER A 47 15.38 -3.88 10.70
CA SER A 47 16.52 -3.88 9.77
C SER A 47 16.12 -4.17 8.31
N GLU A 48 15.02 -4.89 8.09
CA GLU A 48 14.52 -5.27 6.77
C GLU A 48 13.53 -4.26 6.18
N ILE A 49 13.05 -3.30 6.99
CA ILE A 49 12.06 -2.31 6.57
C ILE A 49 12.75 -1.17 5.82
N CYS A 50 12.90 -1.29 4.51
CA CYS A 50 13.24 -0.20 3.59
C CYS A 50 12.83 -0.62 2.18
N CYS A 51 11.94 0.16 1.57
CA CYS A 51 11.32 -0.14 0.28
C CYS A 51 11.49 1.04 -0.68
N ASP A 52 11.95 0.76 -1.90
CA ASP A 52 12.12 1.78 -2.95
C ASP A 52 10.81 2.16 -3.63
N GLY A 53 9.71 1.47 -3.32
CA GLY A 53 8.42 1.66 -4.00
C GLY A 53 8.39 1.01 -5.38
N CYS A 54 7.24 0.47 -5.79
CA CYS A 54 7.15 -0.36 -6.99
C CYS A 54 7.14 0.41 -8.33
N MET A 55 7.21 1.74 -8.28
CA MET A 55 7.24 2.60 -9.47
C MET A 55 8.67 3.00 -9.86
N SER A 56 9.64 2.73 -8.99
CA SER A 56 11.05 3.03 -9.23
C SER A 56 11.67 1.99 -10.18
N ASP A 57 12.72 2.36 -10.90
CA ASP A 57 13.46 1.44 -11.77
C ASP A 57 14.29 0.46 -10.94
N ASN A 58 14.17 -0.84 -11.23
CA ASN A 58 14.85 -1.94 -10.53
C ASN A 58 14.84 -1.83 -8.98
N PRO A 59 13.65 -1.77 -8.36
CA PRO A 59 13.50 -1.41 -6.95
C PRO A 59 13.82 -2.57 -6.00
N LYS A 60 14.40 -2.26 -4.84
CA LYS A 60 14.35 -3.13 -3.66
C LYS A 60 12.97 -3.03 -3.01
N LEU A 61 12.23 -4.14 -3.00
CA LEU A 61 10.86 -4.19 -2.50
C LEU A 61 10.73 -5.09 -1.28
N ILE A 62 9.71 -4.82 -0.44
CA ILE A 62 9.37 -5.68 0.69
C ILE A 62 8.44 -6.82 0.23
N ASP A 63 7.36 -6.48 -0.49
CA ASP A 63 6.44 -7.48 -1.06
C ASP A 63 7.00 -8.05 -2.37
N GLN A 64 7.82 -9.09 -2.24
CA GLN A 64 8.47 -9.78 -3.35
C GLN A 64 7.47 -10.64 -4.15
N SER A 65 6.46 -11.21 -3.49
CA SER A 65 5.45 -12.09 -4.09
C SER A 65 4.16 -11.36 -4.50
N CYS A 66 4.24 -10.07 -4.83
CA CYS A 66 3.09 -9.26 -5.21
C CYS A 66 2.48 -9.76 -6.55
N PRO A 67 1.22 -10.24 -6.58
CA PRO A 67 0.59 -10.72 -7.82
C PRO A 67 0.13 -9.58 -8.73
N VAL A 68 -0.12 -8.39 -8.16
CA VAL A 68 -0.63 -7.22 -8.90
C VAL A 68 0.45 -6.61 -9.79
N ARG A 69 1.68 -6.49 -9.27
CA ARG A 69 2.78 -5.80 -9.95
C ARG A 69 3.08 -6.35 -11.35
N PRO A 70 3.38 -7.66 -11.55
CA PRO A 70 3.63 -8.19 -12.88
C PRO A 70 2.38 -8.13 -13.78
N CYS A 71 1.18 -8.28 -13.21
CA CYS A 71 -0.08 -8.22 -13.97
C CYS A 71 -0.31 -6.83 -14.60
N VAL A 72 -0.14 -5.77 -13.80
CA VAL A 72 -0.32 -4.38 -14.26
C VAL A 72 0.73 -4.00 -15.31
N ILE A 73 1.99 -4.42 -15.10
CA ILE A 73 3.07 -4.22 -16.08
C ILE A 73 2.77 -4.93 -17.40
N ALA A 74 2.41 -6.22 -17.35
CA ALA A 74 2.13 -7.01 -18.55
C ALA A 74 0.94 -6.48 -19.36
N ARG A 75 -0.01 -5.80 -18.72
CA ARG A 75 -1.18 -5.18 -19.37
C ARG A 75 -0.94 -3.74 -19.82
N GLY A 76 0.22 -3.16 -19.55
CA GLY A 76 0.52 -1.76 -19.90
C GLY A 76 -0.36 -0.75 -19.15
N LEU A 77 -0.84 -1.09 -17.95
CA LEU A 77 -1.67 -0.21 -17.12
C LEU A 77 -0.79 0.55 -16.12
N ASP A 78 -1.23 1.73 -15.70
CA ASP A 78 -0.58 2.48 -14.61
C ASP A 78 -0.88 1.82 -13.27
N ASN A 79 -2.14 1.50 -13.02
CA ASN A 79 -2.60 0.85 -11.80
C ASN A 79 -3.94 0.12 -12.02
N CYS A 80 -4.36 -0.65 -11.02
CA CYS A 80 -5.58 -1.46 -11.10
C CYS A 80 -6.87 -0.67 -11.37
N ALA A 81 -6.91 0.65 -11.16
CA ALA A 81 -8.09 1.45 -11.48
C ALA A 81 -8.40 1.43 -12.98
N GLN A 82 -7.41 1.27 -13.85
CA GLN A 82 -7.64 1.19 -15.30
C GLN A 82 -8.04 -0.22 -15.77
N CYS A 83 -8.08 -1.22 -14.87
CA CYS A 83 -8.36 -2.60 -15.27
C CYS A 83 -9.86 -2.82 -15.46
N GLU A 84 -10.24 -3.45 -16.57
CA GLU A 84 -11.63 -3.84 -16.86
C GLU A 84 -12.14 -4.91 -15.90
N LEU A 85 -11.24 -5.78 -15.41
CA LEU A 85 -11.55 -6.85 -14.45
C LEU A 85 -11.51 -6.36 -12.99
N TYR A 86 -11.64 -5.06 -12.74
CA TYR A 86 -11.67 -4.52 -11.39
C TYR A 86 -13.03 -4.81 -10.74
N ILE A 87 -13.13 -5.51 -9.60
CA ILE A 87 -12.08 -6.11 -8.75
C ILE A 87 -11.82 -7.57 -9.19
N CYS A 88 -10.57 -8.03 -9.16
CA CYS A 88 -10.20 -9.43 -9.46
C CYS A 88 -9.35 -10.05 -8.34
N ASP A 89 -9.26 -11.38 -8.34
CA ASP A 89 -8.58 -12.19 -7.30
C ASP A 89 -7.16 -11.69 -6.95
N LYS A 90 -6.36 -11.30 -7.96
CA LYS A 90 -5.00 -10.79 -7.73
C LYS A 90 -4.99 -9.49 -6.93
N LEU A 91 -5.97 -8.62 -7.19
CA LEU A 91 -6.10 -7.36 -6.46
C LEU A 91 -6.66 -7.61 -5.07
N GLU A 92 -7.61 -8.53 -4.90
CA GLU A 92 -8.19 -8.89 -3.60
C GLU A 92 -7.12 -9.29 -2.58
N GLU A 93 -6.08 -10.02 -3.02
CA GLU A 93 -4.94 -10.36 -2.17
C GLU A 93 -4.16 -9.15 -1.60
N ARG A 94 -4.36 -7.95 -2.14
CA ARG A 94 -3.73 -6.70 -1.70
C ARG A 94 -4.75 -5.58 -1.44
N LEU A 95 -6.04 -5.90 -1.39
CA LEU A 95 -7.05 -4.91 -0.99
C LEU A 95 -6.98 -4.68 0.52
N VAL A 96 -7.07 -3.41 0.89
CA VAL A 96 -7.18 -2.98 2.28
C VAL A 96 -8.27 -1.93 2.34
N THR A 97 -9.25 -2.16 3.21
CA THR A 97 -10.21 -1.16 3.65
C THR A 97 -10.02 -0.85 5.13
N HIS A 98 -10.37 0.37 5.55
CA HIS A 98 -10.34 0.72 6.97
C HIS A 98 -11.25 -0.20 7.80
N GLU A 99 -12.44 -0.50 7.28
CA GLU A 99 -13.42 -1.35 7.96
C GLU A 99 -12.92 -2.78 8.20
N GLU A 100 -12.29 -3.42 7.21
CA GLU A 100 -11.72 -4.77 7.39
C GLU A 100 -10.60 -4.79 8.44
N VAL A 101 -9.77 -3.74 8.49
CA VAL A 101 -8.71 -3.66 9.50
C VAL A 101 -9.33 -3.44 10.89
N LYS A 102 -10.34 -2.57 10.99
CA LYS A 102 -11.07 -2.33 12.24
C LYS A 102 -11.74 -3.60 12.76
N GLN A 103 -12.39 -4.36 11.88
CA GLN A 103 -12.99 -5.66 12.21
C GLN A 103 -11.95 -6.67 12.67
N ARG A 104 -10.80 -6.75 11.99
CA ARG A 104 -9.70 -7.66 12.37
C ARG A 104 -9.16 -7.37 13.76
N VAL A 105 -8.95 -6.10 14.09
CA VAL A 105 -8.40 -5.69 15.39
C VAL A 105 -9.45 -5.73 16.49
N GLY A 106 -10.74 -5.59 16.14
CA GLY A 106 -11.84 -5.61 17.11
C GLY A 106 -11.88 -4.38 18.02
N ALA A 107 -11.24 -3.28 17.63
CA ALA A 107 -11.17 -2.04 18.39
C ALA A 107 -11.16 -0.82 17.47
N GLU A 108 -11.49 0.35 18.01
CA GLU A 108 -11.28 1.61 17.31
C GLU A 108 -9.81 1.84 17.00
N ILE A 109 -9.53 2.41 15.83
CA ILE A 109 -8.18 2.75 15.38
C ILE A 109 -7.97 4.24 15.68
N PRO A 110 -7.04 4.60 16.57
CA PRO A 110 -6.71 6.01 16.82
C PRO A 110 -6.29 6.72 15.52
N ASP A 111 -6.61 7.99 15.37
CA ASP A 111 -6.33 8.76 14.15
C ASP A 111 -4.84 8.72 13.75
N ASP A 112 -3.94 8.86 14.72
CA ASP A 112 -2.50 8.80 14.48
C ASP A 112 -2.05 7.42 13.95
N ASP A 113 -2.68 6.35 14.45
CA ASP A 113 -2.42 4.98 14.00
C ASP A 113 -3.02 4.77 12.61
N TYR A 114 -4.21 5.29 12.33
CA TYR A 114 -4.82 5.27 11.00
C TYR A 114 -3.89 5.93 9.97
N VAL A 115 -3.41 7.14 10.26
CA VAL A 115 -2.50 7.89 9.37
C VAL A 115 -1.20 7.11 9.12
N CYS A 116 -0.59 6.55 10.17
CA CYS A 116 0.71 5.90 10.05
C CYS A 116 0.63 4.50 9.41
N PHE A 117 -0.43 3.74 9.72
CA PHE A 117 -0.42 2.29 9.51
C PHE A 117 -1.51 1.82 8.55
N ILE A 118 -2.57 2.58 8.32
CA ILE A 118 -3.72 2.13 7.50
C ILE A 118 -3.85 2.95 6.23
N GLN A 119 -3.85 4.28 6.34
CA GLN A 119 -4.00 5.22 5.23
C GLN A 119 -3.05 4.96 4.04
N PRO A 120 -1.75 4.59 4.24
CA PRO A 120 -0.85 4.28 3.14
C PRO A 120 -1.32 3.08 2.31
N TYR A 121 -1.99 2.12 2.94
CA TYR A 121 -2.42 0.85 2.32
C TYR A 121 -3.89 0.83 1.93
N GLU A 122 -4.74 1.69 2.49
CA GLU A 122 -6.18 1.74 2.19
C GLU A 122 -6.42 2.15 0.72
N ASN A 123 -6.42 1.17 -0.17
CA ASN A 123 -6.39 1.36 -1.62
C ASN A 123 -7.76 1.27 -2.26
N LYS A 124 -8.70 0.49 -1.71
CA LYS A 124 -10.01 0.30 -2.35
C LYS A 124 -10.70 1.63 -2.66
N LYS A 125 -10.88 2.48 -1.64
CA LYS A 125 -11.52 3.80 -1.81
C LYS A 125 -10.79 4.68 -2.83
N ARG A 126 -9.47 4.53 -2.90
CA ARG A 126 -8.60 5.32 -3.77
C ARG A 126 -8.72 4.87 -5.22
N LEU A 127 -8.68 3.55 -5.46
CA LEU A 127 -8.91 2.96 -6.78
C LEU A 127 -10.33 3.25 -7.27
N ASP A 128 -11.34 3.12 -6.40
CA ASP A 128 -12.73 3.45 -6.72
C ASP A 128 -12.88 4.93 -7.13
N ALA A 129 -12.19 5.85 -6.44
CA ALA A 129 -12.20 7.27 -6.78
C ALA A 129 -11.51 7.54 -8.13
N LEU A 130 -10.36 6.91 -8.39
CA LEU A 130 -9.64 7.04 -9.66
C LEU A 130 -10.51 6.56 -10.83
N ARG A 131 -11.20 5.43 -10.67
CA ARG A 131 -12.14 4.89 -11.68
C ARG A 131 -13.25 5.85 -12.06
N ARG A 132 -13.82 6.54 -11.06
CA ARG A 132 -14.88 7.55 -11.31
C ARG A 132 -14.34 8.79 -12.02
N SER A 133 -13.04 9.08 -11.90
CA SER A 133 -12.40 10.26 -12.49
C SER A 133 -11.78 10.01 -13.86
N THR A 134 -11.59 8.76 -14.27
CA THR A 134 -11.11 8.41 -15.61
C THR A 134 -12.28 8.38 -16.58
N PRO A 135 -12.30 9.19 -17.65
CA PRO A 135 -13.33 9.12 -18.67
C PRO A 135 -13.39 7.72 -19.28
N ALA A 136 -14.59 7.19 -19.51
CA ALA A 136 -14.76 6.00 -20.34
C ALA A 136 -14.11 6.29 -21.69
N THR A 137 -13.13 5.46 -22.07
CA THR A 137 -12.48 5.52 -23.38
C THR A 137 -13.39 4.87 -24.41
#